data_AF-X1GGE0-F1
#
_entry.id   AF-X1GGE0-F1
#
_cell.length_a   1.000
_cell.length_b   1.000
_cell.length_c   1.000
_cell.angle_alpha   90.00
_cell.angle_beta   90.00
_cell.angle_gamma   90.00
#
_symmetry.space_group_name_H-M   'P 1'
#
loop_
_entity.id
_entity.type
_entity.pdbx_description
1 polymer ?
#
loop_
_entity_poly.entity_id
_entity_poly.type
_entity_poly.pdbx_seq_one_letter_code
_entity_poly.pdbx_strand_id
1 'polypeptide(L)'
;NDFISEKTLLIMSGDAKDEDKGATSFDNSDGKVTLQGTGFSAQIKAGTIYRVLNISSIEIDVANIDAKIGTNTDPTGTTTLFAWLAKLFAHGGQGLVYYGKVTQVDDATHFRAAGLTGFGNDYFANTYRVYVVRDAAGGGAAPQGEMQPCSDYDSTDGIFTHTAFTADLAVDDEVLLIHERVAEIKDLIDRLTAARAGYLDELDFDLQGTLAAIAAYIDTEVAAIKTQTDKLAGAAPGVGTATENWNAAEADIVSIGVNDTKNKLHSLVVDIS
;
A
#
# COMPACT_ATOMS: atom_id res chain seq x y z
N ASN A 1 -4.92 7.36 63.28
CA ASN A 1 -4.17 6.29 62.58
C ASN A 1 -5.05 5.07 62.56
N ASP A 2 -5.40 4.61 61.36
CA ASP A 2 -6.19 3.42 61.17
C ASP A 2 -5.28 2.17 61.28
N PHE A 3 -5.54 1.34 62.29
CA PHE A 3 -4.82 0.10 62.55
C PHE A 3 -5.71 -1.13 62.40
N ILE A 4 -6.94 -0.98 61.88
CA ILE A 4 -7.95 -2.04 61.90
C ILE A 4 -8.43 -2.37 60.48
N SER A 5 -8.51 -1.39 59.57
CA SER A 5 -8.89 -1.67 58.18
C SER A 5 -7.93 -2.66 57.50
N GLU A 6 -8.48 -3.49 56.63
CA GLU A 6 -7.80 -4.58 55.92
C GLU A 6 -7.22 -5.67 56.84
N LYS A 7 -7.67 -5.73 58.10
CA LYS A 7 -7.27 -6.76 59.08
C LYS A 7 -8.46 -7.62 59.46
N THR A 8 -8.17 -8.74 60.11
CA THR A 8 -9.17 -9.70 60.56
C THR A 8 -9.44 -9.53 62.05
N LEU A 9 -10.71 -9.45 62.45
CA LEU A 9 -11.15 -9.44 63.85
C LEU A 9 -11.58 -10.85 64.25
N LEU A 10 -10.92 -11.41 65.25
CA LEU A 10 -11.27 -12.71 65.84
C LEU A 10 -11.95 -12.50 67.20
N ILE A 11 -13.15 -13.03 67.35
CA ILE A 11 -13.92 -12.96 68.59
C ILE A 11 -13.49 -14.10 69.54
N MET A 12 -13.05 -13.75 70.75
CA MET A 12 -12.47 -14.71 71.69
C MET A 12 -13.48 -15.21 72.75
N SER A 13 -14.68 -14.63 72.80
CA SER A 13 -15.70 -14.93 73.82
C SER A 13 -17.13 -14.54 73.38
N GLY A 14 -18.15 -15.00 74.10
CA GLY A 14 -19.55 -14.65 73.82
C GLY A 14 -20.20 -15.52 72.74
N ASP A 15 -21.32 -15.05 72.20
CA ASP A 15 -22.19 -15.85 71.32
C ASP A 15 -21.61 -16.05 69.90
N ALA A 16 -20.71 -15.17 69.46
CA ALA A 16 -19.97 -15.26 68.19
C ALA A 16 -18.52 -15.73 68.39
N LYS A 17 -18.24 -16.48 69.47
CA LYS A 17 -16.88 -16.94 69.78
C LYS A 17 -16.33 -17.80 68.64
N ASP A 18 -15.03 -17.61 68.38
CA ASP A 18 -14.25 -18.31 67.35
C ASP A 18 -14.62 -17.92 65.91
N GLU A 19 -15.50 -16.92 65.73
CA GLU A 19 -15.74 -16.28 64.44
C GLU A 19 -14.70 -15.20 64.14
N ASP A 20 -14.34 -15.11 62.88
CA ASP A 20 -13.52 -14.04 62.35
C ASP A 20 -14.20 -13.28 61.20
N LYS A 21 -13.93 -11.98 61.12
CA LYS A 21 -14.40 -11.11 60.04
C LYS A 21 -13.36 -10.08 59.67
N GLY A 22 -13.19 -9.86 58.37
CA GLY A 22 -12.42 -8.74 57.83
C GLY A 22 -13.04 -7.39 58.21
N ALA A 23 -12.21 -6.41 58.55
CA ALA A 23 -12.60 -5.02 58.72
C ALA A 23 -12.37 -4.24 57.43
N THR A 24 -13.43 -3.64 56.89
CA THR A 24 -13.38 -2.81 55.67
C THR A 24 -13.05 -1.35 55.95
N SER A 25 -13.44 -0.84 57.13
CA SER A 25 -13.08 0.51 57.57
C SER A 25 -13.08 0.65 59.09
N PHE A 26 -12.30 1.60 59.61
CA PHE A 26 -12.36 2.05 61.00
C PHE A 26 -12.53 3.56 61.09
N ASP A 27 -13.61 3.99 61.74
CA ASP A 27 -13.86 5.40 62.03
C ASP A 27 -13.17 5.80 63.33
N ASN A 28 -12.16 6.68 63.23
CA ASN A 28 -11.41 7.17 64.38
C ASN A 28 -12.22 8.15 65.26
N SER A 29 -13.36 8.65 64.79
CA SER A 29 -14.17 9.64 65.51
C SER A 29 -15.10 9.00 66.54
N ASP A 30 -15.64 7.82 66.25
CA ASP A 30 -16.58 7.11 67.13
C ASP A 30 -16.19 5.64 67.39
N GLY A 31 -15.05 5.19 66.86
CA GLY A 31 -14.52 3.84 67.08
C GLY A 31 -15.29 2.74 66.34
N LYS A 32 -16.15 3.10 65.37
CA LYS A 32 -16.90 2.10 64.60
C LYS A 32 -15.99 1.34 63.65
N VAL A 33 -16.16 0.03 63.64
CA VAL A 33 -15.54 -0.87 62.68
C VAL A 33 -16.61 -1.36 61.72
N THR A 34 -16.42 -1.15 60.43
CA THR A 34 -17.26 -1.75 59.41
C THR A 34 -16.72 -3.13 59.08
N LEU A 35 -17.54 -4.16 59.25
CA LEU A 35 -17.19 -5.54 58.93
C LEU A 35 -17.50 -5.85 57.48
N GLN A 36 -16.76 -6.79 56.91
CA GLN A 36 -17.08 -7.36 55.62
C GLN A 36 -18.32 -8.28 55.70
N GLY A 37 -19.12 -8.28 54.63
CA GLY A 37 -20.28 -9.17 54.50
C GLY A 37 -21.41 -8.84 55.47
N THR A 38 -22.12 -9.86 55.94
CA THR A 38 -23.27 -9.71 56.86
C THR A 38 -22.87 -9.54 58.33
N GLY A 39 -21.59 -9.37 58.63
CA GLY A 39 -21.07 -9.33 60.00
C GLY A 39 -21.00 -10.71 60.68
N PHE A 40 -20.87 -10.70 62.01
CA PHE A 40 -20.89 -11.91 62.86
C PHE A 40 -22.29 -12.51 62.97
N SER A 41 -22.39 -13.79 63.30
CA SER A 41 -23.68 -14.50 63.42
C SER A 41 -24.55 -13.99 64.59
N ALA A 42 -23.93 -13.33 65.56
CA ALA A 42 -24.59 -12.75 66.73
C ALA A 42 -24.04 -11.35 67.04
N GLN A 43 -24.85 -10.55 67.74
CA GLN A 43 -24.43 -9.22 68.19
C GLN A 43 -23.31 -9.33 69.24
N ILE A 44 -22.20 -8.62 68.99
CA ILE A 44 -21.10 -8.51 69.95
C ILE A 44 -21.54 -7.62 71.11
N LYS A 45 -21.65 -8.21 72.31
CA LYS A 45 -22.07 -7.51 73.53
C LYS A 45 -20.89 -6.74 74.14
N ALA A 46 -21.19 -5.67 74.87
CA ALA A 46 -20.17 -4.93 75.61
C ALA A 46 -19.39 -5.86 76.56
N GLY A 47 -18.06 -5.71 76.59
CA GLY A 47 -17.17 -6.57 77.38
C GLY A 47 -16.67 -7.84 76.66
N THR A 48 -17.11 -8.10 75.42
CA THR A 48 -16.60 -9.21 74.61
C THR A 48 -15.13 -9.00 74.26
N ILE A 49 -14.29 -10.01 74.53
CA ILE A 49 -12.86 -9.99 74.17
C ILE A 49 -12.71 -10.34 72.69
N TYR A 50 -11.88 -9.57 71.98
CA TYR A 50 -11.51 -9.81 70.58
C TYR A 50 -10.02 -9.57 70.35
N ARG A 51 -9.49 -10.05 69.23
CA ARG A 51 -8.14 -9.77 68.74
C ARG A 51 -8.19 -9.21 67.33
N VAL A 52 -7.29 -8.28 67.04
CA VAL A 52 -6.99 -7.87 65.67
C VAL A 52 -5.83 -8.73 65.19
N LEU A 53 -6.07 -9.54 64.18
CA LEU A 53 -5.06 -10.33 63.50
C LEU A 53 -4.53 -9.49 62.33
N ASN A 54 -3.22 -9.26 62.29
CA ASN A 54 -2.57 -8.50 61.22
C ASN A 54 -2.42 -9.34 59.94
N ILE A 55 -3.52 -9.93 59.51
CA ILE A 55 -3.68 -10.68 58.27
C ILE A 55 -4.97 -10.16 57.61
N SER A 56 -4.93 -9.99 56.29
CA SER A 56 -6.15 -9.86 55.50
C SER A 56 -6.94 -11.17 55.60
N SER A 57 -8.27 -11.07 55.57
CA SER A 57 -9.10 -12.26 55.37
C SER A 57 -9.07 -12.64 53.89
N ILE A 58 -9.26 -13.93 53.57
CA ILE A 58 -9.34 -14.40 52.19
C ILE A 58 -10.41 -13.62 51.43
N GLU A 59 -11.52 -13.30 52.10
CA GLU A 59 -12.61 -12.55 51.54
C GLU A 59 -12.23 -11.10 51.20
N ILE A 60 -11.36 -10.42 51.98
CA ILE A 60 -10.85 -9.08 51.64
C ILE A 60 -9.98 -9.15 50.38
N ASP A 61 -9.09 -10.13 50.33
CA ASP A 61 -8.18 -10.29 49.20
C ASP A 61 -8.93 -10.63 47.91
N VAL A 62 -9.95 -11.50 47.97
CA VAL A 62 -10.84 -11.81 46.84
C VAL A 62 -11.58 -10.56 46.37
N ALA A 63 -12.15 -9.76 47.28
CA ALA A 63 -12.85 -8.53 46.90
C ALA A 63 -11.92 -7.51 46.21
N ASN A 64 -10.68 -7.39 46.67
CA ASN A 64 -9.67 -6.53 46.05
C ASN A 64 -9.23 -7.03 44.67
N ILE A 65 -9.14 -8.35 44.49
CA ILE A 65 -8.83 -8.98 43.20
C ILE A 65 -9.98 -8.74 42.22
N ASP A 66 -11.23 -9.00 42.64
CA ASP A 66 -12.43 -8.79 41.81
C ASP A 66 -12.53 -7.33 41.34
N ALA A 67 -12.25 -6.37 42.22
CA ALA A 67 -12.23 -4.95 41.87
C ALA A 67 -11.13 -4.59 40.85
N LYS A 68 -9.96 -5.25 40.88
CA LYS A 68 -8.85 -5.02 39.93
C LYS A 68 -9.06 -5.74 38.60
N ILE A 69 -9.64 -6.94 38.62
CA ILE A 69 -10.01 -7.67 37.41
C ILE A 69 -11.13 -6.91 36.69
N GLY A 70 -12.16 -6.49 37.44
CA GLY A 70 -13.34 -5.80 36.92
C GLY A 70 -14.32 -6.75 36.24
N THR A 71 -15.23 -6.20 35.43
CA THR A 71 -16.15 -6.98 34.60
C THR A 71 -15.78 -6.92 33.13
N ASN A 72 -16.20 -7.93 32.36
CA ASN A 72 -16.03 -7.94 30.90
C ASN A 72 -16.86 -6.84 30.19
N THR A 73 -17.69 -6.11 30.92
CA THR A 73 -18.48 -4.96 30.46
C THR A 73 -17.91 -3.61 30.92
N ASP A 74 -16.75 -3.59 31.59
CA ASP A 74 -16.19 -2.34 32.09
C ASP A 74 -15.86 -1.37 30.94
N PRO A 75 -16.31 -0.11 31.02
CA PRO A 75 -16.08 0.86 29.97
C PRO A 75 -14.59 1.20 29.84
N THR A 76 -14.16 1.48 28.62
CA THR A 76 -12.82 2.00 28.34
C THR A 76 -12.59 3.29 29.11
N GLY A 77 -11.65 3.29 30.06
CA GLY A 77 -11.37 4.48 30.86
C GLY A 77 -11.05 4.18 32.31
N THR A 78 -11.51 3.04 32.84
CA THR A 78 -11.23 2.61 34.21
C THR A 78 -9.84 1.97 34.33
N THR A 79 -9.46 1.65 35.58
CA THR A 79 -8.18 1.04 35.95
C THR A 79 -8.23 -0.50 36.02
N THR A 80 -9.34 -1.12 35.61
CA THR A 80 -9.50 -2.58 35.68
C THR A 80 -8.78 -3.26 34.52
N LEU A 81 -8.42 -4.53 34.70
CA LEU A 81 -7.77 -5.32 33.66
C LEU A 81 -8.64 -5.40 32.39
N PHE A 82 -9.94 -5.68 32.54
CA PHE A 82 -10.85 -5.75 31.40
C PHE A 82 -10.97 -4.43 30.63
N ALA A 83 -10.97 -3.27 31.30
CA ALA A 83 -10.96 -1.98 30.62
C ALA A 83 -9.65 -1.69 29.89
N TRP A 84 -8.51 -2.17 30.41
CA TRP A 84 -7.21 -2.06 29.74
C TRP A 84 -7.12 -2.96 28.51
N LEU A 85 -7.64 -4.19 28.60
CA LEU A 85 -7.79 -5.09 27.46
C LEU A 85 -8.71 -4.48 26.40
N ALA A 86 -9.84 -3.90 26.79
CA ALA A 86 -10.73 -3.18 25.87
C ALA A 86 -10.01 -2.04 25.13
N LYS A 87 -9.16 -1.25 25.82
CA LYS A 87 -8.34 -0.21 25.20
C LYS A 87 -7.32 -0.77 24.20
N LEU A 88 -6.66 -1.88 24.54
CA LEU A 88 -5.69 -2.54 23.67
C LEU A 88 -6.34 -3.01 22.37
N PHE A 89 -7.49 -3.66 22.46
CA PHE A 89 -8.23 -4.11 21.29
C PHE A 89 -8.85 -2.96 20.49
N ALA A 90 -9.11 -1.79 21.11
CA ALA A 90 -9.54 -0.58 20.41
C ALA A 90 -8.41 0.11 19.60
N HIS A 91 -7.15 0.04 20.07
CA HIS A 91 -6.00 0.72 19.41
C HIS A 91 -5.26 -0.14 18.37
N GLY A 92 -5.54 -1.45 18.30
CA GLY A 92 -5.03 -2.31 17.21
C GLY A 92 -5.72 -2.11 15.86
N GLY A 93 -6.72 -1.21 15.77
CA GLY A 93 -7.62 -1.08 14.63
C GLY A 93 -7.26 0.06 13.68
N GLN A 94 -6.07 0.08 13.08
CA GLN A 94 -5.82 0.78 11.80
C GLN A 94 -4.97 -0.13 10.90
N GLY A 95 -5.55 -1.27 10.54
CA GLY A 95 -5.03 -2.16 9.51
C GLY A 95 -5.02 -1.47 8.16
N LEU A 96 -3.95 -1.67 7.39
CA LEU A 96 -3.87 -1.18 6.00
C LEU A 96 -4.81 -1.95 5.06
N VAL A 97 -5.19 -3.17 5.46
CA VAL A 97 -6.05 -4.08 4.71
C VAL A 97 -6.92 -4.85 5.69
N TYR A 98 -8.21 -4.93 5.41
CA TYR A 98 -9.13 -5.82 6.12
C TYR A 98 -9.80 -6.75 5.13
N TYR A 99 -10.02 -8.01 5.54
CA TYR A 99 -10.71 -9.00 4.73
C TYR A 99 -12.14 -9.18 5.22
N GLY A 100 -13.08 -9.20 4.29
CA GLY A 100 -14.48 -9.51 4.57
C GLY A 100 -15.07 -10.42 3.50
N LYS A 101 -15.98 -11.29 3.91
CA LYS A 101 -16.80 -12.08 2.99
C LYS A 101 -18.20 -11.49 2.95
N VAL A 102 -18.69 -11.13 1.77
CA VAL A 102 -20.00 -10.50 1.57
C VAL A 102 -21.10 -11.44 2.05
N THR A 103 -21.90 -10.99 3.01
CA THR A 103 -23.01 -11.76 3.59
C THR A 103 -24.36 -11.31 3.07
N GLN A 104 -24.47 -10.06 2.64
CA GLN A 104 -25.70 -9.46 2.14
C GLN A 104 -25.36 -8.29 1.22
N VAL A 105 -26.16 -8.13 0.16
CA VAL A 105 -26.13 -7.00 -0.75
C VAL A 105 -27.52 -6.39 -0.73
N ASP A 106 -27.63 -5.12 -0.36
CA ASP A 106 -28.92 -4.41 -0.29
C ASP A 106 -29.27 -3.78 -1.64
N ASP A 107 -28.28 -3.20 -2.28
CA ASP A 107 -28.34 -2.63 -3.62
C ASP A 107 -26.92 -2.52 -4.23
N ALA A 108 -26.81 -1.90 -5.41
CA ALA A 108 -25.56 -1.77 -6.16
C ALA A 108 -24.44 -1.00 -5.44
N THR A 109 -24.75 -0.32 -4.33
CA THR A 109 -23.83 0.55 -3.58
C THR A 109 -23.73 0.19 -2.09
N HIS A 110 -24.50 -0.79 -1.62
CA HIS A 110 -24.58 -1.14 -0.20
C HIS A 110 -24.44 -2.65 0.02
N PHE A 111 -23.46 -3.05 0.83
CA PHE A 111 -23.27 -4.45 1.23
C PHE A 111 -22.88 -4.59 2.70
N ARG A 112 -22.97 -5.82 3.21
CA ARG A 112 -22.46 -6.22 4.53
C ARG A 112 -21.48 -7.35 4.34
N ALA A 113 -20.45 -7.40 5.20
CA ALA A 113 -19.45 -8.46 5.17
C ALA A 113 -19.14 -9.01 6.55
N ALA A 114 -18.99 -10.34 6.62
CA ALA A 114 -18.50 -11.03 7.81
C ALA A 114 -17.03 -10.70 8.05
N GLY A 115 -16.63 -10.62 9.32
CA GLY A 115 -15.26 -10.33 9.73
C GLY A 115 -14.92 -8.84 9.84
N LEU A 116 -15.86 -7.96 9.47
CA LEU A 116 -15.67 -6.50 9.50
C LEU A 116 -16.65 -5.78 10.45
N THR A 117 -17.16 -6.49 11.46
CA THR A 117 -18.01 -5.92 12.51
C THR A 117 -17.18 -5.37 13.67
N GLY A 118 -17.72 -4.39 14.42
CA GLY A 118 -17.08 -3.86 15.64
C GLY A 118 -16.23 -2.61 15.44
N PHE A 119 -16.14 -2.11 14.20
CA PHE A 119 -15.64 -0.76 13.92
C PHE A 119 -16.74 0.28 14.19
N GLY A 120 -16.35 1.52 14.49
CA GLY A 120 -17.31 2.62 14.70
C GLY A 120 -17.85 3.17 13.38
N ASN A 121 -18.87 4.02 13.46
CA ASN A 121 -19.40 4.75 12.30
C ASN A 121 -18.29 5.53 11.59
N ASP A 122 -18.40 5.64 10.27
CA ASP A 122 -17.46 6.34 9.39
C ASP A 122 -16.02 5.81 9.40
N TYR A 123 -15.73 4.71 10.11
CA TYR A 123 -14.36 4.22 10.29
C TYR A 123 -13.65 3.93 8.94
N PHE A 124 -14.40 3.40 7.97
CA PHE A 124 -13.90 3.11 6.63
C PHE A 124 -14.13 4.24 5.62
N ALA A 125 -14.90 5.26 6.00
CA ALA A 125 -15.34 6.31 5.10
C ALA A 125 -14.16 7.13 4.60
N ASN A 126 -14.07 7.28 3.27
CA ASN A 126 -13.13 8.14 2.55
C ASN A 126 -11.64 7.84 2.82
N THR A 127 -11.34 6.72 3.47
CA THR A 127 -9.98 6.29 3.83
C THR A 127 -9.67 4.89 3.35
N TYR A 128 -10.68 4.14 2.90
CA TYR A 128 -10.55 2.80 2.35
C TYR A 128 -11.31 2.66 1.03
N ARG A 129 -10.84 1.72 0.20
CA ARG A 129 -11.51 1.26 -1.02
C ARG A 129 -11.84 -0.22 -0.90
N VAL A 130 -13.01 -0.59 -1.39
CA VAL A 130 -13.51 -1.97 -1.47
C VAL A 130 -12.93 -2.59 -2.73
N TYR A 131 -12.12 -3.63 -2.58
CA TYR A 131 -11.52 -4.40 -3.67
C TYR A 131 -12.08 -5.82 -3.70
N VAL A 132 -12.58 -6.27 -4.85
CA VAL A 132 -13.14 -7.62 -5.00
C VAL A 132 -12.03 -8.60 -5.38
N VAL A 133 -11.67 -9.51 -4.47
CA VAL A 133 -10.59 -10.49 -4.68
C VAL A 133 -11.09 -11.70 -5.45
N ARG A 134 -12.25 -12.21 -5.07
CA ARG A 134 -12.89 -13.38 -5.67
C ARG A 134 -14.39 -13.16 -5.70
N ASP A 135 -14.96 -13.31 -6.88
CA ASP A 135 -16.41 -13.42 -7.00
C ASP A 135 -16.88 -14.84 -6.60
N ALA A 136 -18.15 -14.96 -6.21
CA ALA A 136 -18.79 -16.21 -5.86
C ALA A 136 -19.13 -17.09 -7.07
N ALA A 137 -19.16 -16.51 -8.28
CA ALA A 137 -19.52 -17.18 -9.53
C ALA A 137 -18.36 -17.99 -10.17
N GLY A 138 -17.14 -17.83 -9.67
CA GLY A 138 -15.92 -18.48 -10.15
C GLY A 138 -14.96 -17.48 -10.79
N GLY A 139 -13.65 -17.74 -10.67
CA GLY A 139 -12.62 -16.74 -10.96
C GLY A 139 -12.68 -16.10 -12.36
N GLY A 140 -12.61 -14.77 -12.38
CA GLY A 140 -12.37 -13.93 -13.55
C GLY A 140 -13.61 -13.21 -14.09
N ALA A 141 -14.77 -13.33 -13.44
CA ALA A 141 -15.95 -12.57 -13.82
C ALA A 141 -15.96 -11.20 -13.10
N ALA A 142 -16.59 -10.20 -13.73
CA ALA A 142 -16.87 -8.96 -13.01
C ALA A 142 -17.77 -9.25 -11.80
N PRO A 143 -17.55 -8.59 -10.64
CA PRO A 143 -16.67 -7.44 -10.44
C PRO A 143 -15.24 -7.78 -9.95
N GLN A 144 -14.75 -9.01 -10.12
CA GLN A 144 -13.43 -9.40 -9.63
C GLN A 144 -12.31 -8.52 -10.18
N GLY A 145 -11.43 -8.05 -9.29
CA GLY A 145 -10.29 -7.20 -9.62
C GLY A 145 -10.61 -5.71 -9.67
N GLU A 146 -11.87 -5.32 -9.47
CA GLU A 146 -12.26 -3.92 -9.39
C GLU A 146 -12.10 -3.35 -7.98
N MET A 147 -11.97 -2.02 -7.91
CA MET A 147 -11.75 -1.28 -6.67
C MET A 147 -12.56 0.00 -6.62
N GLN A 148 -13.47 0.12 -5.67
CA GLN A 148 -14.38 1.25 -5.52
C GLN A 148 -14.17 1.96 -4.18
N PRO A 149 -14.25 3.31 -4.11
CA PRO A 149 -14.12 4.02 -2.84
C PRO A 149 -15.27 3.69 -1.89
N CYS A 150 -14.94 3.53 -0.61
CA CYS A 150 -15.90 3.39 0.48
C CYS A 150 -16.23 4.79 1.01
N SER A 151 -17.46 5.26 0.84
CA SER A 151 -17.87 6.60 1.27
C SER A 151 -18.45 6.63 2.68
N ASP A 152 -18.92 5.48 3.20
CA ASP A 152 -19.53 5.39 4.53
C ASP A 152 -19.44 3.96 5.11
N TYR A 153 -19.53 3.84 6.43
CA TYR A 153 -19.77 2.60 7.15
C TYR A 153 -20.67 2.85 8.38
N ASP A 154 -21.84 2.22 8.42
CA ASP A 154 -22.74 2.25 9.57
C ASP A 154 -22.47 1.04 10.48
N SER A 155 -22.00 1.30 11.70
CA SER A 155 -21.67 0.24 12.67
C SER A 155 -22.88 -0.45 13.30
N THR A 156 -24.07 0.15 13.22
CA THR A 156 -25.31 -0.43 13.75
C THR A 156 -25.76 -1.61 12.92
N ASP A 157 -25.78 -1.42 11.60
CA ASP A 157 -26.27 -2.39 10.64
C ASP A 157 -25.14 -3.10 9.87
N GLY A 158 -23.88 -2.66 10.04
CA GLY A 158 -22.70 -3.19 9.37
C GLY A 158 -22.65 -2.90 7.87
N ILE A 159 -23.36 -1.85 7.42
CA ILE A 159 -23.50 -1.50 6.00
C ILE A 159 -22.30 -0.68 5.55
N PHE A 160 -21.66 -1.13 4.47
CA PHE A 160 -20.67 -0.36 3.73
C PHE A 160 -21.35 0.35 2.56
N THR A 161 -21.07 1.63 2.38
CA THR A 161 -21.49 2.39 1.20
C THR A 161 -20.30 2.61 0.29
N HIS A 162 -20.43 2.24 -0.98
CA HIS A 162 -19.37 2.37 -1.98
C HIS A 162 -19.89 2.86 -3.33
N THR A 163 -18.98 3.27 -4.21
CA THR A 163 -19.34 3.52 -5.63
C THR A 163 -19.68 2.20 -6.32
N ALA A 164 -20.70 2.19 -7.17
CA ALA A 164 -21.12 0.99 -7.89
C ALA A 164 -19.97 0.39 -8.72
N PHE A 165 -19.86 -0.95 -8.67
CA PHE A 165 -18.97 -1.73 -9.52
C PHE A 165 -19.53 -1.87 -10.94
N THR A 166 -18.74 -2.39 -11.89
CA THR A 166 -19.27 -2.64 -13.25
C THR A 166 -20.26 -3.80 -13.31
N ALA A 167 -20.21 -4.71 -12.33
CA ALA A 167 -21.21 -5.73 -12.06
C ALA A 167 -21.52 -5.75 -10.57
N ASP A 168 -22.77 -6.06 -10.21
CA ASP A 168 -23.20 -6.08 -8.81
C ASP A 168 -22.43 -7.12 -8.00
N LEU A 169 -22.17 -6.79 -6.73
CA LEU A 169 -21.69 -7.77 -5.76
C LEU A 169 -22.74 -8.86 -5.53
N ALA A 170 -22.26 -10.04 -5.19
CA ALA A 170 -23.08 -11.16 -4.75
C ALA A 170 -22.74 -11.59 -3.33
N VAL A 171 -23.68 -12.28 -2.69
CA VAL A 171 -23.38 -13.02 -1.45
C VAL A 171 -22.28 -14.03 -1.74
N ASP A 172 -21.39 -14.21 -0.77
CA ASP A 172 -20.18 -15.03 -0.82
C ASP A 172 -18.99 -14.45 -1.59
N ASP A 173 -19.11 -13.26 -2.20
CA ASP A 173 -17.94 -12.55 -2.74
C ASP A 173 -16.92 -12.24 -1.63
N GLU A 174 -15.63 -12.30 -1.96
CA GLU A 174 -14.54 -11.95 -1.06
C GLU A 174 -14.00 -10.56 -1.37
N VAL A 175 -14.04 -9.68 -0.38
CA VAL A 175 -13.59 -8.29 -0.50
C VAL A 175 -12.45 -7.96 0.45
N LEU A 176 -11.60 -7.04 0.03
CA LEU A 176 -10.63 -6.36 0.88
C LEU A 176 -10.99 -4.90 1.01
N LEU A 177 -10.96 -4.37 2.23
CA LEU A 177 -10.98 -2.93 2.50
C LEU A 177 -9.52 -2.48 2.57
N ILE A 178 -9.05 -1.84 1.53
CA ILE A 178 -7.66 -1.42 1.36
C ILE A 178 -7.57 0.07 1.63
N HIS A 179 -6.65 0.48 2.51
CA HIS A 179 -6.44 1.89 2.83
C HIS A 179 -6.05 2.68 1.56
N GLU A 180 -6.56 3.90 1.42
CA GLU A 180 -6.43 4.75 0.22
C GLU A 180 -4.97 4.86 -0.27
N ARG A 181 -4.03 5.15 0.63
CA ARG A 181 -2.59 5.20 0.33
C ARG A 181 -2.00 3.94 -0.34
N VAL A 182 -2.55 2.76 -0.05
CA VAL A 182 -2.14 1.51 -0.72
C VAL A 182 -2.86 1.37 -2.05
N ALA A 183 -4.14 1.74 -2.09
CA ALA A 183 -4.95 1.70 -3.29
C ALA A 183 -4.45 2.67 -4.39
N GLU A 184 -4.02 3.88 -4.01
CA GLU A 184 -3.42 4.90 -4.90
C GLU A 184 -2.20 4.38 -5.67
N ILE A 185 -1.49 3.38 -5.16
CA ILE A 185 -0.34 2.77 -5.85
C ILE A 185 -0.78 2.18 -7.19
N LYS A 186 -1.97 1.58 -7.28
CA LYS A 186 -2.52 1.06 -8.53
C LYS A 186 -2.76 2.20 -9.53
N ASP A 187 -3.42 3.27 -9.09
CA ASP A 187 -3.73 4.41 -9.94
C ASP A 187 -2.45 5.12 -10.42
N LEU A 188 -1.40 5.16 -9.58
CA LEU A 188 -0.08 5.65 -9.96
C LEU A 188 0.59 4.78 -11.03
N ILE A 189 0.49 3.45 -10.93
CA ILE A 189 1.03 2.52 -11.93
C ILE A 189 0.31 2.70 -13.28
N ASP A 190 -1.01 2.85 -13.27
CA ASP A 190 -1.80 3.04 -14.49
C ASP A 190 -1.43 4.36 -15.17
N ARG A 191 -1.31 5.44 -14.39
CA ARG A 191 -0.85 6.77 -14.88
C ARG A 191 0.57 6.71 -15.44
N LEU A 192 1.49 6.02 -14.77
CA LEU A 192 2.87 5.87 -15.24
C LEU A 192 2.94 5.08 -16.55
N THR A 193 2.12 4.04 -16.67
CA THR A 193 2.03 3.22 -17.89
C THR A 193 1.54 4.06 -19.07
N ALA A 194 0.50 4.87 -18.88
CA ALA A 194 -0.01 5.78 -19.89
C ALA A 194 1.02 6.86 -20.27
N ALA A 195 1.67 7.49 -19.30
CA ALA A 195 2.71 8.49 -19.55
C ALA A 195 3.90 7.90 -20.34
N ARG A 196 4.32 6.67 -19.98
CA ARG A 196 5.38 5.96 -20.70
C ARG A 196 5.00 5.65 -22.15
N ALA A 197 3.75 5.27 -22.41
CA ALA A 197 3.28 5.04 -23.78
C ALA A 197 3.37 6.32 -24.63
N GLY A 198 2.90 7.46 -24.10
CA GLY A 198 3.02 8.75 -24.78
C GLY A 198 4.47 9.14 -25.12
N TYR A 199 5.40 8.96 -24.19
CA TYR A 199 6.82 9.23 -24.46
C TYR A 199 7.44 8.30 -25.50
N LEU A 200 7.01 7.05 -25.57
CA LEU A 200 7.50 6.11 -26.58
C LEU A 200 6.97 6.47 -27.97
N ASP A 201 5.72 6.91 -28.08
CA ASP A 201 5.13 7.37 -29.34
C ASP A 201 5.82 8.64 -29.85
N GLU A 202 6.11 9.60 -28.96
CA GLU A 202 6.88 10.81 -29.30
C GLU A 202 8.29 10.48 -29.79
N LEU A 203 9.00 9.58 -29.09
CA LEU A 203 10.35 9.17 -29.47
C LEU A 203 10.38 8.42 -30.81
N ASP A 204 9.37 7.60 -31.09
CA ASP A 204 9.21 6.93 -32.39
C ASP A 204 9.02 7.95 -33.53
N PHE A 205 8.16 8.94 -33.31
CA PHE A 205 7.93 10.01 -34.29
C PHE A 205 9.20 10.82 -34.58
N ASP A 206 9.93 11.23 -33.54
CA ASP A 206 11.18 11.99 -33.69
C ASP A 206 12.28 11.19 -34.41
N LEU A 207 12.37 9.88 -34.11
CA LEU A 207 13.31 8.98 -34.77
C LEU A 207 12.96 8.82 -36.25
N GLN A 208 11.68 8.60 -36.58
CA GLN A 208 11.22 8.50 -37.96
C GLN A 208 11.50 9.80 -38.74
N GLY A 209 11.26 10.96 -38.13
CA GLY A 209 11.58 12.27 -38.72
C GLY A 209 13.07 12.43 -39.00
N THR A 210 13.92 12.06 -38.04
CA THR A 210 15.38 12.12 -38.19
C THR A 210 15.89 11.18 -39.27
N LEU A 211 15.37 9.94 -39.31
CA LEU A 211 15.74 8.95 -40.32
C LEU A 211 15.31 9.39 -41.73
N ALA A 212 14.14 9.98 -41.87
CA ALA A 212 13.68 10.55 -43.14
C ALA A 212 14.58 11.69 -43.63
N ALA A 213 15.00 12.58 -42.73
CA ALA A 213 15.94 13.64 -43.06
C ALA A 213 17.30 13.08 -43.51
N ILE A 214 17.86 12.12 -42.77
CA ILE A 214 19.12 11.46 -43.12
C ILE A 214 19.02 10.77 -44.49
N ALA A 215 17.92 10.05 -44.76
CA ALA A 215 17.70 9.39 -46.04
C ALA A 215 17.69 10.39 -47.20
N ALA A 216 17.01 11.52 -47.05
CA ALA A 216 16.97 12.57 -48.07
C ALA A 216 18.35 13.19 -48.37
N TYR A 217 19.17 13.40 -47.32
CA TYR A 217 20.55 13.84 -47.50
C TYR A 217 21.39 12.81 -48.26
N ILE A 218 21.28 11.53 -47.88
CA ILE A 218 22.00 10.43 -48.55
C ILE A 218 21.61 10.35 -50.02
N ASP A 219 20.31 10.39 -50.34
CA ASP A 219 19.83 10.34 -51.72
C ASP A 219 20.40 11.49 -52.57
N THR A 220 20.48 12.69 -51.99
CA THR A 220 21.05 13.88 -52.65
C THR A 220 22.54 13.70 -52.93
N GLU A 221 23.32 13.29 -51.93
CA GLU A 221 24.77 13.09 -52.07
C GLU A 221 25.09 11.94 -53.04
N VAL A 222 24.34 10.83 -52.98
CA VAL A 222 24.51 9.70 -53.91
C VAL A 222 24.19 10.12 -55.35
N ALA A 223 23.15 10.92 -55.56
CA ALA A 223 22.84 11.47 -56.89
C ALA A 223 23.96 12.38 -57.41
N ALA A 224 24.56 13.19 -56.54
CA ALA A 224 25.70 14.04 -56.89
C ALA A 224 26.95 13.21 -57.26
N ILE A 225 27.29 12.20 -56.45
CA ILE A 225 28.40 11.27 -56.71
C ILE A 225 28.19 10.52 -58.02
N LYS A 226 26.97 10.02 -58.25
CA LYS A 226 26.61 9.33 -59.50
C LYS A 226 26.82 10.24 -60.70
N THR A 227 26.32 11.48 -60.64
CA THR A 227 26.51 12.49 -61.69
C THR A 227 27.99 12.73 -62.00
N GLN A 228 28.84 12.79 -60.97
CA GLN A 228 30.27 12.97 -61.16
C GLN A 228 30.95 11.72 -61.75
N THR A 229 30.52 10.54 -61.32
CA THR A 229 31.03 9.25 -61.84
C THR A 229 30.62 9.04 -63.30
N ASP A 230 29.40 9.40 -63.68
CA ASP A 230 28.90 9.33 -65.06
C ASP A 230 29.73 10.24 -65.99
N LYS A 231 30.20 11.40 -65.52
CA LYS A 231 31.14 12.25 -66.28
C LYS A 231 32.51 11.61 -66.50
N LEU A 232 32.94 10.75 -65.58
CA LEU A 232 34.19 9.98 -65.72
C LEU A 232 34.02 8.80 -66.68
N ALA A 233 32.86 8.14 -66.67
CA ALA A 233 32.59 6.93 -67.47
C ALA A 233 32.04 7.20 -68.87
N GLY A 234 31.27 8.27 -69.06
CA GLY A 234 30.54 8.57 -70.30
C GLY A 234 31.31 9.39 -71.34
N ALA A 235 32.48 9.92 -71.00
CA ALA A 235 33.34 10.53 -72.00
C ALA A 235 34.07 9.41 -72.75
N ALA A 236 33.72 9.19 -74.02
CA ALA A 236 34.59 8.44 -74.92
C ALA A 236 35.98 9.09 -74.83
N PRO A 237 37.06 8.33 -74.58
CA PRO A 237 38.40 8.90 -74.55
C PRO A 237 38.57 9.66 -75.86
N GLY A 238 38.85 10.95 -75.77
CA GLY A 238 39.03 11.78 -76.94
C GLY A 238 40.20 11.25 -77.74
N VAL A 239 39.96 10.51 -78.81
CA VAL A 239 41.04 9.97 -79.63
C VAL A 239 41.48 11.07 -80.57
N GLY A 240 42.62 11.69 -80.27
CA GLY A 240 43.20 12.75 -81.08
C GLY A 240 44.70 12.76 -80.88
N THR A 241 45.44 12.84 -81.98
CA THR A 241 46.89 13.05 -81.97
C THR A 241 47.13 14.52 -82.26
N ALA A 242 47.71 15.26 -81.31
CA ALA A 242 48.23 16.59 -81.60
C ALA A 242 49.66 16.44 -82.13
N THR A 243 49.85 16.66 -83.43
CA THR A 243 51.20 16.82 -83.99
C THR A 243 51.64 18.25 -83.70
N GLU A 244 52.19 18.48 -82.51
CA GLU A 244 53.04 19.66 -82.30
C GLU A 244 54.42 19.37 -82.88
N ASN A 245 55.12 20.43 -83.32
CA ASN A 245 56.32 20.31 -84.14
C ASN A 245 57.47 19.66 -83.35
N TRP A 246 57.65 18.37 -83.59
CA TRP A 246 58.60 17.37 -83.07
C TRP A 246 60.10 17.68 -83.12
N ASN A 247 60.54 18.90 -83.46
CA ASN A 247 61.94 19.17 -83.76
C ASN A 247 62.86 19.38 -82.54
N ALA A 248 62.43 19.05 -81.32
CA ALA A 248 63.26 19.19 -80.12
C ALA A 248 63.08 18.01 -79.14
N ALA A 249 63.75 16.90 -79.46
CA ALA A 249 64.17 15.82 -78.57
C ALA A 249 63.11 14.79 -78.08
N GLU A 250 63.23 13.60 -78.68
CA GLU A 250 63.22 12.28 -78.03
C GLU A 250 62.21 12.01 -76.91
N ALA A 251 61.00 11.57 -77.28
CA ALA A 251 60.34 10.34 -76.80
C ALA A 251 58.87 10.35 -77.25
N ASP A 252 58.46 9.29 -77.92
CA ASP A 252 57.16 9.14 -78.56
C ASP A 252 56.04 8.93 -77.51
N ILE A 253 55.52 10.03 -76.94
CA ILE A 253 54.36 9.98 -76.04
C ILE A 253 53.10 10.19 -76.88
N VAL A 254 52.43 9.11 -77.25
CA VAL A 254 51.07 9.17 -77.82
C VAL A 254 50.09 9.51 -76.69
N SER A 255 49.70 10.78 -76.59
CA SER A 255 48.62 11.18 -75.68
C SER A 255 47.27 10.82 -76.31
N ILE A 256 46.46 10.01 -75.62
CA ILE A 256 45.07 9.74 -76.02
C ILE A 256 44.17 10.71 -75.22
N GLY A 257 43.79 11.83 -75.85
CA GLY A 257 42.89 12.86 -75.31
C GLY A 257 42.82 14.11 -76.21
N VAL A 258 41.65 14.73 -76.41
CA VAL A 258 41.52 16.03 -77.14
C VAL A 258 42.24 17.16 -76.37
N ASN A 259 42.79 18.17 -77.05
CA ASN A 259 43.28 19.39 -76.37
C ASN A 259 42.17 20.00 -75.49
N ASP A 260 42.55 20.54 -74.33
CA ASP A 260 41.68 21.12 -73.30
C ASP A 260 40.70 20.18 -72.56
N THR A 261 40.87 18.86 -72.65
CA THR A 261 40.16 17.91 -71.76
C THR A 261 40.94 17.61 -70.48
N LYS A 262 40.23 17.61 -69.33
CA LYS A 262 40.82 17.44 -67.98
C LYS A 262 41.34 16.02 -67.68
N ASN A 263 40.85 15.00 -68.38
CA ASN A 263 41.20 13.60 -68.15
C ASN A 263 41.88 13.02 -69.39
N LYS A 264 43.22 12.98 -69.40
CA LYS A 264 44.02 12.39 -70.49
C LYS A 264 44.61 11.06 -70.03
N LEU A 265 44.52 10.03 -70.87
CA LEU A 265 45.27 8.79 -70.68
C LEU A 265 46.64 8.97 -71.35
N HIS A 266 47.69 9.08 -70.55
CA HIS A 266 49.06 9.08 -71.04
C HIS A 266 49.53 7.64 -71.15
N SER A 267 49.71 7.14 -72.38
CA SER A 267 50.40 5.88 -72.62
C SER A 267 51.80 6.21 -73.13
N LEU A 268 52.83 5.76 -72.41
CA LEU A 268 54.21 5.81 -72.88
C LEU A 268 54.48 4.51 -73.64
N VAL A 269 54.48 4.55 -74.97
CA VAL A 269 54.94 3.42 -75.78
C VAL A 269 56.39 3.70 -76.14
N VAL A 270 57.32 3.06 -75.43
CA VAL A 270 58.74 3.11 -75.76
C VAL A 270 59.03 1.95 -76.70
N ASP A 271 59.27 2.23 -77.98
CA ASP A 271 59.86 1.25 -78.87
C ASP A 271 61.38 1.27 -78.66
N ILE A 272 61.92 0.17 -78.15
CA ILE A 272 63.37 -0.01 -77.94
C ILE A 272 63.84 -1.03 -78.97
N SER A 273 64.25 -0.52 -80.13
CA SER A 273 65.00 -1.27 -81.15
C SER A 273 66.48 -1.35 -80.81
#